data_AF-A0A819CPE1-F1
#
_entry.id   AF-A0A819CPE1-F1
#
_cell.length_a   1.000
_cell.length_b   1.000
_cell.length_c   1.000
_cell.angle_alpha   90.00
_cell.angle_beta   90.00
_cell.angle_gamma   90.00
#
_symmetry.space_group_name_H-M   'P 1'
#
loop_
_entity.id
_entity.type
_entity.pdbx_description
1 polymer ?
#
loop_
_entity_poly.entity_id
_entity_poly.type
_entity_poly.pdbx_seq_one_letter_code
_entity_poly.pdbx_strand_id
1 'polypeptide(L)'
;MLTSLLVCEVMKDDECIFLIGCERYCSYKGYGFGFRFNNDYIDNTPRDSWGCRMCHVVAIDAICFSDRRSQFSMETTERELIKAYTGFQTLNIPAEQPRVGVATGNWGCGAFNGDVELKG
;
A
#
# COMPACT_ATOMS: atom_id res chain seq x y z
N MET A 1 -0.42 11.99 2.92
CA MET A 1 -1.51 11.07 2.52
C MET A 1 -2.72 11.84 2.00
N LEU A 2 -3.46 12.59 2.81
CA LEU A 2 -4.68 13.28 2.31
C LEU A 2 -4.42 14.28 1.16
N THR A 3 -3.26 14.92 1.14
CA THR A 3 -2.87 15.85 0.07
C THR A 3 -2.72 15.17 -1.29
N SER A 4 -2.50 13.85 -1.36
CA SER A 4 -2.43 13.15 -2.66
C SER A 4 -3.78 13.14 -3.37
N LEU A 5 -4.90 13.24 -2.64
CA LEU A 5 -6.25 13.33 -3.22
C LEU A 5 -6.45 14.60 -4.05
N LEU A 6 -5.64 15.64 -3.83
CA LEU A 6 -5.71 16.89 -4.59
C LEU A 6 -4.93 16.83 -5.91
N VAL A 7 -3.87 16.03 -5.96
CA VAL A 7 -2.86 16.10 -7.03
C VAL A 7 -2.72 14.82 -7.85
N CYS A 8 -3.19 13.69 -7.33
CA CYS A 8 -3.14 12.40 -8.01
C CYS A 8 -4.51 12.08 -8.62
N GLU A 9 -4.52 11.73 -9.91
CA GLU A 9 -5.70 11.18 -10.58
C GLU A 9 -5.98 9.74 -10.10
N VAL A 10 -7.12 9.19 -10.53
CA VAL A 10 -7.48 7.78 -10.28
C VAL A 10 -6.47 6.87 -10.98
N MET A 11 -5.92 5.91 -10.24
CA MET A 11 -4.93 4.96 -10.76
C MET A 11 -5.55 4.03 -11.82
N LYS A 12 -4.86 3.84 -12.93
CA LYS A 12 -5.08 2.73 -13.87
C LYS A 12 -4.48 1.43 -13.34
N ASP A 13 -4.73 0.32 -14.03
CA ASP A 13 -4.25 -1.01 -13.62
C ASP A 13 -2.72 -1.15 -13.57
N ASP A 14 -1.99 -0.32 -14.30
CA ASP A 14 -0.53 -0.26 -14.38
C ASP A 14 0.08 0.94 -13.64
N GLU A 15 -0.69 1.60 -12.76
CA GLU A 15 -0.25 2.76 -11.99
C GLU A 15 -0.27 2.48 -10.48
N CYS A 16 0.63 3.12 -9.75
CA CYS A 16 0.66 3.13 -8.29
C CYS A 16 1.07 4.53 -7.80
N ILE A 17 0.84 4.82 -6.52
CA ILE A 17 1.24 6.11 -5.92
C ILE A 17 2.24 5.86 -4.80
N PHE A 18 3.45 6.42 -4.95
CA PHE A 18 4.47 6.43 -3.89
C PHE A 18 4.35 7.67 -3.01
N LEU A 19 4.35 7.46 -1.70
CA LEU A 19 4.28 8.48 -0.68
C LEU A 19 5.51 8.34 0.22
N ILE A 20 6.43 9.29 0.09
CA ILE A 20 7.72 9.27 0.78
C ILE A 20 7.74 10.37 1.84
N GLY A 21 8.28 10.07 3.02
CA GLY A 21 8.45 11.07 4.07
C GLY A 21 7.22 11.33 4.92
N CYS A 22 6.20 10.46 4.86
CA CYS A 22 5.03 10.59 5.71
C CYS A 22 5.41 10.50 7.20
N GLU A 23 4.83 11.39 8.01
CA GLU A 23 4.97 11.39 9.46
C GLU A 23 3.69 10.88 10.12
N ARG A 24 3.82 10.03 11.13
CA ARG A 24 2.70 9.59 11.95
C ARG A 24 2.47 10.56 13.11
N TYR A 25 1.28 11.13 13.19
CA TYR A 25 0.93 12.10 14.23
C TYR A 25 0.14 11.52 15.41
N CYS A 26 -0.56 10.39 15.20
CA CYS A 26 -1.45 9.83 16.20
C CYS A 26 -1.31 8.31 16.28
N SER A 27 -1.68 7.77 17.43
CA SER A 27 -1.94 6.36 17.66
C SER A 27 -3.43 6.09 17.70
N TYR A 28 -3.84 4.90 17.27
CA TYR A 28 -5.24 4.48 17.27
C TYR A 28 -5.38 3.08 17.89
N LYS A 29 -6.63 2.72 18.23
CA LYS A 29 -7.03 1.38 18.65
C LYS A 29 -8.28 0.95 17.89
N GLY A 30 -8.46 -0.37 17.78
CA GLY A 30 -9.59 -0.97 17.10
C GLY A 30 -9.52 -0.83 15.58
N TYR A 31 -10.57 -1.32 14.92
CA TYR A 31 -10.74 -1.34 13.47
C TYR A 31 -12.24 -1.27 13.13
N GLY A 32 -12.59 -0.80 11.94
CA GLY A 32 -13.98 -0.61 11.52
C GLY A 32 -14.77 0.26 12.51
N PHE A 33 -15.95 -0.20 12.94
CA PHE A 33 -16.80 0.53 13.91
C PHE A 33 -16.14 0.76 15.28
N GLY A 34 -15.16 -0.09 15.64
CA GLY A 34 -14.38 0.04 16.88
C GLY A 34 -13.19 0.99 16.78
N PHE A 35 -12.94 1.63 15.64
CA PHE A 35 -11.83 2.56 15.45
C PHE A 35 -11.98 3.77 16.39
N ARG A 36 -10.92 4.06 17.15
CA ARG A 36 -10.85 5.21 18.07
C ARG A 36 -9.45 5.82 18.06
N PHE A 37 -9.38 7.15 18.10
CA PHE A 37 -8.16 7.86 18.47
C PHE A 37 -7.73 7.37 19.86
N ASN A 38 -6.44 7.08 20.01
CA ASN A 38 -5.89 6.63 21.27
C ASN A 38 -5.14 7.77 21.95
N ASN A 39 -4.08 8.30 21.31
CA ASN A 39 -3.22 9.37 21.82
C ASN A 39 -2.44 9.99 20.67
N ASP A 40 -1.76 11.12 20.92
CA ASP A 40 -0.74 11.65 20.04
C ASP A 40 0.43 10.66 19.86
N TYR A 41 1.19 10.80 18.78
CA TYR A 41 2.36 9.99 18.49
C TYR A 41 3.53 10.89 18.09
N ILE A 42 4.66 10.73 18.77
CA ILE A 42 5.91 11.39 18.42
C ILE A 42 6.69 10.44 17.50
N ASP A 43 6.77 10.79 16.23
CA ASP A 43 7.46 9.99 15.24
C ASP A 43 8.98 10.17 15.30
N ASN A 44 9.65 9.12 15.81
CA ASN A 44 11.09 9.06 15.93
C ASN A 44 11.77 8.43 14.70
N THR A 45 11.03 8.17 13.61
CA THR A 45 11.61 7.64 12.37
C THR A 45 12.73 8.58 11.87
N PRO A 46 13.94 8.08 11.57
CA PRO A 46 15.03 8.90 11.08
C PRO A 46 14.67 9.68 9.81
N ARG A 47 15.39 10.76 9.54
CA ARG A 47 15.27 11.53 8.30
C ARG A 47 16.45 11.27 7.38
N ASP A 48 16.21 11.28 6.09
CA ASP A 48 17.25 11.22 5.07
C ASP A 48 17.95 12.58 4.87
N SER A 49 18.86 12.65 3.90
CA SER A 49 19.60 13.86 3.54
C SER A 49 18.73 15.00 3.01
N TRP A 50 17.51 14.71 2.55
CA TRP A 50 16.54 15.71 2.09
C TRP A 50 15.58 16.15 3.20
N GLY A 51 15.74 15.62 4.41
CA GLY A 51 14.88 15.91 5.55
C GLY A 51 13.55 15.14 5.53
N CYS A 52 13.35 14.21 4.58
CA CYS A 52 12.17 13.35 4.53
C CYS A 52 12.31 12.25 5.58
N ARG A 53 11.22 11.90 6.28
CA ARG A 53 11.21 10.71 7.14
C ARG A 53 11.51 9.46 6.29
N MET A 54 12.28 8.52 6.83
CA MET A 54 12.56 7.23 6.19
C MET A 54 11.34 6.29 6.26
N CYS A 55 10.20 6.78 5.77
CA CYS A 55 8.93 6.08 5.67
C CYS A 55 8.48 6.12 4.21
N HIS A 56 8.32 4.94 3.63
CA HIS A 56 7.85 4.76 2.27
C HIS A 56 6.53 4.00 2.32
N VAL A 57 5.48 4.59 1.76
CA VAL A 57 4.19 3.92 1.59
C VAL A 57 3.84 3.91 0.12
N VAL A 58 3.47 2.75 -0.39
CA VAL A 58 2.95 2.59 -1.75
C VAL A 58 1.45 2.30 -1.68
N ALA A 59 0.66 3.05 -2.43
CA ALA A 59 -0.75 2.79 -2.60
C ALA A 59 -0.97 1.97 -3.87
N ILE A 60 -1.62 0.81 -3.71
CA ILE A 60 -2.07 -0.08 -4.78
C ILE A 60 -3.52 -0.52 -4.48
N ASP A 61 -4.37 -0.51 -5.50
CA ASP A 61 -5.78 -0.87 -5.41
C ASP A 61 -6.02 -2.30 -5.91
N ALA A 62 -6.68 -3.13 -5.10
CA ALA A 62 -7.11 -4.46 -5.52
C ALA A 62 -8.45 -4.39 -6.27
N ILE A 63 -8.76 -5.41 -7.07
CA ILE A 63 -10.10 -5.56 -7.67
C ILE A 63 -11.11 -5.84 -6.54
N CYS A 64 -12.27 -5.19 -6.61
CA CYS A 64 -13.39 -5.48 -5.72
C CYS A 64 -14.29 -6.56 -6.36
N PHE A 65 -14.23 -7.78 -5.85
CA PHE A 65 -14.95 -8.92 -6.43
C PHE A 65 -16.37 -9.07 -5.89
N SER A 66 -17.38 -8.96 -6.76
CA SER A 66 -18.76 -9.31 -6.42
C SER A 66 -18.95 -10.83 -6.28
N ASP A 67 -18.34 -11.62 -7.17
CA ASP A 67 -18.22 -13.07 -7.06
C ASP A 67 -16.78 -13.46 -6.76
N ARG A 68 -16.56 -14.08 -5.60
CA ARG A 68 -15.23 -14.53 -5.14
C ARG A 68 -14.61 -15.54 -6.10
N ARG A 69 -15.36 -16.29 -6.91
CA ARG A 69 -14.77 -17.26 -7.85
C ARG A 69 -14.15 -16.61 -9.08
N SER A 70 -14.59 -15.41 -9.44
CA SER A 70 -14.08 -14.71 -10.63
C SER A 70 -12.59 -14.35 -10.53
N GLN A 71 -12.05 -14.21 -9.32
CA GLN A 71 -10.66 -13.83 -9.09
C GLN A 71 -9.63 -14.85 -9.60
N PHE A 72 -10.03 -16.13 -9.74
CA PHE A 72 -9.15 -17.20 -10.23
C PHE A 72 -9.03 -17.24 -11.76
N SER A 73 -9.69 -16.31 -12.47
CA SER A 73 -9.48 -16.17 -13.91
C SER A 73 -8.05 -15.67 -14.18
N MET A 74 -7.51 -16.03 -15.35
CA MET A 74 -6.17 -15.62 -15.74
C MET A 74 -6.05 -14.10 -15.85
N GLU A 75 -7.05 -13.44 -16.43
CA GLU A 75 -7.12 -11.99 -16.59
C GLU A 75 -7.07 -11.25 -15.24
N THR A 76 -7.92 -11.64 -14.29
CA THR A 76 -7.96 -10.99 -12.97
C THR A 76 -6.70 -11.28 -12.15
N THR A 77 -6.16 -12.49 -12.28
CA THR A 77 -4.90 -12.86 -11.61
C THR A 77 -3.74 -12.05 -12.17
N GLU A 78 -3.66 -11.92 -13.50
CA GLU A 78 -2.63 -11.14 -14.18
C GLU A 78 -2.71 -9.65 -13.82
N ARG A 79 -3.91 -9.06 -13.81
CA ARG A 79 -4.12 -7.68 -13.37
C ARG A 79 -3.56 -7.45 -11.96
N GLU A 80 -3.91 -8.32 -11.01
CA GLU A 80 -3.49 -8.17 -9.63
C GLU A 80 -1.98 -8.38 -9.45
N LEU A 81 -1.37 -9.26 -10.25
CA LEU A 81 0.08 -9.42 -10.32
C LEU A 81 0.78 -8.18 -10.87
N ILE A 82 0.27 -7.61 -11.98
CA ILE A 82 0.81 -6.39 -12.58
C ILE A 82 0.71 -5.21 -11.60
N LYS A 83 -0.43 -5.06 -10.92
CA LYS A 83 -0.63 -4.02 -9.91
C LYS A 83 0.37 -4.15 -8.76
N ALA A 84 0.51 -5.35 -8.20
CA ALA A 84 1.48 -5.62 -7.14
C ALA A 84 2.91 -5.36 -7.61
N TYR A 85 3.28 -5.86 -8.80
CA TYR A 85 4.59 -5.63 -9.40
C TYR A 85 4.89 -4.14 -9.58
N THR A 86 3.93 -3.37 -10.10
CA THR A 86 4.03 -1.92 -10.29
C THR A 86 4.33 -1.19 -8.97
N GLY A 87 3.75 -1.64 -7.85
CA GLY A 87 4.00 -1.06 -6.52
C GLY A 87 5.29 -1.56 -5.86
N PHE A 88 5.73 -2.78 -6.15
CA PHE A 88 6.87 -3.40 -5.46
C PHE A 88 8.20 -3.29 -6.22
N GLN A 89 8.14 -2.95 -7.52
CA GLN A 89 9.35 -2.76 -8.30
C GLN A 89 10.18 -1.61 -7.72
N THR A 90 11.46 -1.91 -7.45
CA THR A 90 12.44 -0.91 -7.05
C THR A 90 13.12 -0.37 -8.31
N LEU A 91 12.50 0.61 -8.98
CA LEU A 91 13.14 1.23 -10.13
C LEU A 91 14.38 2.02 -9.67
N ASN A 92 15.53 1.73 -10.29
CA ASN A 92 16.78 2.50 -10.15
C ASN A 92 17.46 2.50 -8.77
N ILE A 93 17.23 1.50 -7.93
CA ILE A 93 18.08 1.28 -6.74
C ILE A 93 19.37 0.58 -7.19
N PRO A 94 20.57 1.20 -7.02
CA PRO A 94 21.83 0.55 -7.36
C PRO A 94 21.98 -0.78 -6.62
N ALA A 95 22.60 -1.79 -7.25
CA ALA A 95 22.75 -3.13 -6.68
C ALA A 95 23.47 -3.16 -5.31
N GLU A 96 24.19 -2.09 -4.99
CA GLU A 96 24.95 -1.89 -3.76
C GLU A 96 24.10 -1.39 -2.58
N GLN A 97 22.87 -0.92 -2.82
CA GLN A 97 21.95 -0.53 -1.75
C GLN A 97 21.15 -1.75 -1.26
N PRO A 98 20.96 -1.88 0.07
CA PRO A 98 20.20 -2.99 0.62
C PRO A 98 18.76 -2.95 0.11
N ARG A 99 18.32 -4.06 -0.49
CA ARG A 99 16.91 -4.22 -0.87
C ARG A 99 16.07 -4.18 0.39
N VAL A 100 15.09 -3.28 0.42
CA VAL A 100 14.14 -3.18 1.52
C VAL A 100 13.05 -4.22 1.28
N GLY A 101 12.69 -4.96 2.34
CA GLY A 101 11.59 -5.93 2.26
C GLY A 101 10.24 -5.23 2.06
N VAL A 102 9.30 -5.92 1.42
CA VAL A 102 7.91 -5.45 1.32
C VAL A 102 7.15 -5.89 2.57
N ALA A 103 6.64 -4.92 3.33
CA ALA A 103 5.72 -5.17 4.43
C ALA A 103 4.27 -5.05 3.92
N THR A 104 3.58 -6.18 3.77
CA THR A 104 2.20 -6.27 3.28
C THR A 104 1.35 -7.19 4.16
N GLY A 105 0.10 -7.44 3.78
CA GLY A 105 -0.82 -8.35 4.46
C GLY A 105 -1.93 -8.82 3.51
N ASN A 106 -3.14 -9.07 4.04
CA ASN A 106 -4.30 -9.59 3.30
C ASN A 106 -4.90 -8.54 2.33
N TRP A 107 -4.13 -8.10 1.35
CA TRP A 107 -4.47 -7.06 0.39
C TRP A 107 -5.69 -7.44 -0.45
N GLY A 108 -6.76 -6.64 -0.35
CA GLY A 108 -8.01 -6.87 -1.08
C GLY A 108 -8.93 -7.95 -0.49
N CYS A 109 -8.57 -8.63 0.60
CA CYS A 109 -9.34 -9.78 1.10
C CYS A 109 -10.47 -9.42 2.09
N GLY A 110 -10.56 -8.15 2.51
CA GLY A 110 -11.61 -7.66 3.41
C GLY A 110 -12.85 -7.22 2.63
N ALA A 111 -13.09 -5.90 2.60
CA ALA A 111 -14.23 -5.31 1.91
C ALA A 111 -14.29 -5.65 0.39
N PHE A 112 -13.16 -6.00 -0.22
CA PHE A 112 -13.04 -6.29 -1.65
C PHE A 112 -13.17 -7.78 -1.99
N ASN A 113 -13.43 -8.63 -0.98
CA ASN A 113 -13.80 -10.04 -1.15
C ASN A 113 -12.75 -10.92 -1.88
N GLY A 114 -11.48 -10.51 -1.85
CA GLY A 114 -10.35 -11.33 -2.31
C GLY A 114 -10.13 -12.56 -1.43
N ASP A 115 -9.53 -13.60 -2.01
CA ASP A 115 -9.11 -14.80 -1.32
C ASP A 115 -7.72 -14.60 -0.70
N VAL A 116 -7.56 -14.97 0.57
CA VAL A 116 -6.31 -14.76 1.31
C VAL A 116 -5.19 -15.69 0.85
N GLU A 117 -5.50 -16.91 0.42
CA GLU A 117 -4.49 -17.88 -0.02
C GLU A 117 -4.01 -17.57 -1.44
N LEU A 118 -4.87 -16.98 -2.28
CA LEU A 118 -4.47 -16.50 -3.60
C LEU A 118 -3.58 -15.24 -3.52
N LYS A 119 -3.80 -14.38 -2.52
CA LYS A 119 -3.10 -13.10 -2.35
C LYS A 119 -1.82 -13.20 -1.50
N GLY A 120 -1.72 -14.24 -0.67
CA GLY A 120 -0.68 -14.44 0.35
C GLY A 120 0.58 -15.13 -0.14
#